data_AF-A0A7C3M3N0-F1
#
_entry.id   AF-A0A7C3M3N0-F1
#
_cell.length_a   1.000
_cell.length_b   1.000
_cell.length_c   1.000
_cell.angle_alpha   90.00
_cell.angle_beta   90.00
_cell.angle_gamma   90.00
#
_symmetry.space_group_name_H-M   'P 1'
#
loop_
_entity.id
_entity.type
_entity.pdbx_description
1 polymer ?
#
loop_
_entity_poly.entity_id
_entity_poly.type
_entity_poly.pdbx_seq_one_letter_code
_entity_poly.pdbx_strand_id
1 'polypeptide(L)'
;MENNSPEKCAVCGWPINRTISKENTRKFLEGIKNWLRENSSEEVKEKIEKRLSFLENKEISVCRYDFFLMVKEIIENEDEELGKKFEKILRAFDFGGSLIS
;
A
#
# COMPACT_ATOMS: atom_id res chain seq x y z
N MET A 1 -14.48 -24.01 -22.95
CA MET A 1 -14.81 -22.72 -22.30
C MET A 1 -13.50 -22.16 -21.77
N GLU A 2 -12.85 -21.30 -22.55
CA GLU A 2 -11.65 -20.60 -22.11
C GLU A 2 -12.06 -19.57 -21.06
N ASN A 3 -11.58 -19.74 -19.83
CA ASN A 3 -11.76 -18.77 -18.74
C ASN A 3 -10.95 -17.52 -19.09
N ASN A 4 -11.59 -16.54 -19.73
CA ASN A 4 -11.03 -15.20 -19.98
C ASN A 4 -11.02 -14.33 -18.70
N SER A 5 -10.66 -14.90 -17.56
CA SER A 5 -10.43 -14.12 -16.34
C SER A 5 -9.08 -13.45 -16.49
N PRO A 6 -8.98 -12.11 -16.39
CA PRO A 6 -7.70 -11.43 -16.53
C PRO A 6 -6.73 -11.96 -15.48
N GLU A 7 -5.62 -12.56 -15.93
CA GLU A 7 -4.58 -13.13 -15.06
C GLU A 7 -3.90 -12.05 -14.20
N LYS A 8 -4.15 -10.77 -14.50
CA LYS A 8 -3.51 -9.58 -13.94
C LYS A 8 -4.52 -8.45 -13.75
N CYS A 9 -4.36 -7.71 -12.66
CA CYS A 9 -5.12 -6.52 -12.34
C CYS A 9 -4.90 -5.46 -13.43
N ALA A 10 -5.97 -4.94 -14.02
CA ALA A 10 -5.89 -3.90 -15.05
C ALA A 10 -5.30 -2.57 -14.53
N VAL A 11 -5.29 -2.36 -13.21
CA VAL A 11 -4.78 -1.15 -12.55
C VAL A 11 -3.28 -1.25 -12.24
N CYS A 12 -2.83 -2.39 -11.70
CA CYS A 12 -1.45 -2.54 -11.23
C CYS A 12 -0.64 -3.64 -11.91
N GLY A 13 -1.22 -4.35 -12.90
CA GLY A 13 -0.56 -5.44 -13.61
C GLY A 13 -0.27 -6.68 -12.77
N TRP A 14 -0.67 -6.69 -11.49
CA TRP A 14 -0.36 -7.78 -10.57
C TRP A 14 -1.44 -8.86 -10.59
N PRO A 15 -1.11 -10.16 -10.43
CA PRO A 15 -2.12 -11.19 -10.56
C PRO A 15 -3.25 -11.05 -9.54
N ILE A 16 -4.50 -11.07 -10.01
CA ILE A 16 -5.71 -10.76 -9.22
C ILE A 16 -5.86 -11.72 -8.02
N ASN A 17 -5.32 -12.93 -8.13
CA ASN A 17 -5.36 -13.95 -7.07
C ASN A 17 -4.01 -14.18 -6.38
N ARG A 18 -3.04 -13.26 -6.54
CA ARG A 18 -1.74 -13.41 -5.87
C ARG A 18 -1.79 -12.76 -4.50
N THR A 19 -1.76 -13.61 -3.48
CA THR A 19 -1.54 -13.20 -2.10
C THR A 19 -0.23 -12.42 -1.98
N ILE A 20 -0.27 -11.28 -1.29
CA ILE A 20 0.92 -10.56 -0.85
C ILE A 20 1.58 -11.41 0.22
N SER A 21 2.77 -11.94 -0.09
CA SER A 21 3.56 -12.71 0.87
C SER A 21 3.90 -11.84 2.09
N LYS A 22 4.09 -12.47 3.25
CA LYS A 22 4.51 -11.76 4.48
C LYS A 22 5.74 -10.88 4.26
N GLU A 23 6.70 -11.36 3.47
CA GLU A 23 7.90 -10.61 3.13
C GLU A 23 7.58 -9.33 2.34
N ASN A 24 6.73 -9.42 1.32
CA ASN A 24 6.33 -8.25 0.54
C ASN A 24 5.47 -7.29 1.37
N THR A 25 4.59 -7.80 2.22
CA THR A 25 3.82 -6.97 3.15
C THR A 25 4.75 -6.16 4.04
N ARG A 26 5.79 -6.79 4.63
CA ARG A 26 6.79 -6.09 5.43
C ARG A 26 7.54 -5.02 4.63
N LYS A 27 8.01 -5.35 3.42
CA LYS A 27 8.71 -4.40 2.53
C LYS A 27 7.84 -3.18 2.20
N PHE A 28 6.57 -3.39 1.89
CA PHE A 28 5.64 -2.29 1.60
C PHE A 28 5.40 -1.43 2.83
N LEU A 29 5.15 -2.05 3.99
CA LEU A 29 4.96 -1.34 5.25
C LEU A 29 6.21 -0.55 5.67
N GLU A 30 7.41 -1.09 5.46
CA GLU A 30 8.66 -0.38 5.73
C GLU A 30 8.80 0.88 4.86
N GLY A 31 8.47 0.76 3.56
CA GLY A 31 8.43 1.92 2.66
C GLY A 31 7.43 2.98 3.11
N ILE A 32 6.24 2.56 3.57
CA ILE A 32 5.22 3.46 4.11
C ILE A 32 5.71 4.15 5.38
N LYS A 33 6.34 3.41 6.31
CA LYS A 33 6.89 3.97 7.56
C LYS A 33 8.00 4.98 7.29
N ASN A 34 8.91 4.68 6.36
CA ASN A 34 9.95 5.61 5.97
C ASN A 34 9.35 6.89 5.38
N TRP A 35 8.34 6.75 4.52
CA TRP A 35 7.63 7.91 3.98
C TRP A 35 6.95 8.76 5.08
N LEU A 36 6.29 8.12 6.04
CA LEU A 36 5.64 8.81 7.16
C LEU A 36 6.65 9.60 8.01
N ARG A 37 7.87 9.09 8.22
CA ARG A 37 8.92 9.81 8.96
C ARG A 37 9.30 11.14 8.32
N GLU A 38 9.22 11.25 7.00
CA GLU A 38 9.57 12.47 6.28
C GLU A 38 8.38 13.42 6.09
N ASN A 39 7.14 12.94 6.23
CA ASN A 39 5.95 13.67 5.80
C ASN A 39 4.90 13.92 6.90
N SER A 40 5.08 13.37 8.10
CA SER A 40 4.11 13.48 9.21
C SER A 40 4.77 13.85 10.54
N SER A 41 3.95 14.32 11.48
CA SER A 41 4.40 14.54 12.86
C SER A 41 4.58 13.21 13.59
N GLU A 42 5.40 13.19 14.65
CA GLU A 42 5.67 11.98 15.42
C GLU A 42 4.38 11.35 15.98
N GLU A 43 3.45 12.18 16.47
CA GLU A 43 2.16 11.73 17.01
C GLU A 43 1.30 11.04 15.93
N VAL A 44 1.17 11.64 14.75
CA VAL A 44 0.38 11.09 13.64
C VAL A 44 1.02 9.79 13.14
N LYS A 45 2.34 9.78 13.00
CA LYS A 45 3.13 8.59 12.63
C LYS A 45 2.86 7.43 13.58
N GLU A 46 2.97 7.65 14.89
CA GLU A 46 2.76 6.57 15.88
C GLU A 46 1.35 5.97 15.82
N LYS A 47 0.31 6.80 15.64
CA LYS A 47 -1.07 6.32 15.47
C LYS A 47 -1.23 5.46 14.22
N ILE A 48 -0.69 5.92 13.10
CA ILE A 48 -0.73 5.19 11.83
C ILE A 48 0.07 3.89 11.92
N GLU A 49 1.30 3.91 12.45
CA GLU A 49 2.14 2.71 12.59
C GLU A 49 1.49 1.67 13.51
N LYS A 50 0.87 2.10 14.60
CA LYS A 50 0.11 1.23 15.49
C LYS A 50 -1.04 0.55 14.74
N ARG A 51 -1.78 1.28 13.90
CA ARG A 51 -2.78 0.69 13.02
C ARG A 51 -2.13 -0.25 12.01
N LEU A 52 -1.03 0.09 11.36
CA LEU A 52 -0.40 -0.78 10.36
C LEU A 52 0.24 -2.05 10.94
N SER A 53 0.56 -2.07 12.25
CA SER A 53 1.19 -3.22 12.91
C SER A 53 0.39 -4.53 12.78
N PHE A 54 -0.94 -4.47 12.67
CA PHE A 54 -1.76 -5.69 12.49
C PHE A 54 -1.53 -6.37 11.13
N LEU A 55 -0.91 -5.68 10.17
CA LEU A 55 -0.61 -6.18 8.83
C LEU A 55 0.78 -6.85 8.74
N GLU A 56 1.74 -6.50 9.59
CA GLU A 56 3.18 -6.85 9.43
C GLU A 56 3.49 -8.35 9.33
N ASN A 57 2.63 -9.20 9.88
CA ASN A 57 2.83 -10.64 9.89
C ASN A 57 1.73 -11.40 9.13
N LYS A 58 0.89 -10.67 8.38
CA LYS A 58 -0.21 -11.24 7.61
C LYS A 58 0.17 -11.44 6.16
N GLU A 59 -0.29 -12.56 5.64
CA GLU A 59 -0.48 -12.73 4.21
C GLU A 59 -1.79 -12.08 3.85
N ILE A 60 -1.78 -11.23 2.83
CA ILE A 60 -2.94 -10.43 2.48
C ILE A 60 -3.38 -10.85 1.09
N SER A 61 -4.56 -11.46 1.00
CA SER A 61 -5.16 -11.90 -0.26
C SER A 61 -5.89 -10.75 -0.94
N VAL A 62 -5.15 -9.69 -1.27
CA VAL A 62 -5.62 -8.52 -2.02
C VAL A 62 -4.58 -8.15 -3.06
N CYS A 63 -4.98 -7.43 -4.11
CA CYS A 63 -4.02 -6.92 -5.07
C CYS A 63 -3.19 -5.76 -4.46
N ARG A 64 -2.09 -5.39 -5.12
CA ARG A 64 -1.14 -4.40 -4.62
C ARG A 64 -1.82 -3.04 -4.47
N TYR A 65 -2.64 -2.68 -5.46
CA TYR A 65 -3.36 -1.43 -5.45
C TYR A 65 -4.34 -1.34 -4.28
N ASP A 66 -5.14 -2.39 -4.04
CA ASP A 66 -6.07 -2.45 -2.92
C ASP A 66 -5.34 -2.40 -1.58
N PHE A 67 -4.17 -3.05 -1.47
CA PHE A 67 -3.34 -2.93 -0.27
C PHE A 67 -2.96 -1.47 0.01
N PHE A 68 -2.50 -0.74 -1.00
CA PHE A 68 -2.14 0.65 -0.85
C PHE A 68 -3.35 1.57 -0.62
N LEU A 69 -4.51 1.26 -1.19
CA LEU A 69 -5.76 1.97 -0.88
C LEU A 69 -6.18 1.77 0.57
N MET A 70 -6.11 0.54 1.10
CA MET A 70 -6.39 0.30 2.53
C MET A 70 -5.43 1.10 3.42
N VAL A 71 -4.14 1.16 3.07
CA VAL A 71 -3.16 1.99 3.80
C VAL A 71 -3.53 3.47 3.69
N LYS A 72 -3.91 3.95 2.51
CA LYS A 72 -4.35 5.33 2.29
C LYS A 72 -5.54 5.67 3.20
N GLU A 73 -6.56 4.80 3.28
CA GLU A 73 -7.70 4.99 4.17
C GLU A 73 -7.28 5.03 5.64
N ILE A 74 -6.32 4.20 6.06
CA ILE A 74 -5.78 4.25 7.44
C ILE A 74 -5.13 5.60 7.72
N ILE A 75 -4.32 6.12 6.78
CA ILE A 75 -3.66 7.42 6.89
C ILE A 75 -4.70 8.55 6.91
N GLU A 76 -5.64 8.55 5.98
CA GLU A 76 -6.67 9.59 5.80
C GLU A 76 -7.59 9.70 7.02
N ASN A 77 -7.85 8.59 7.71
CA ASN A 77 -8.60 8.58 8.98
C ASN A 77 -7.87 9.25 10.15
N GLU A 78 -6.54 9.35 10.09
CA GLU A 78 -5.72 10.03 11.11
C GLU A 78 -5.37 11.47 10.70
N ASP A 79 -5.09 11.69 9.41
CA ASP A 79 -4.77 12.98 8.81
C ASP A 79 -5.20 13.00 7.33
N GLU A 80 -6.27 13.75 7.04
CA GLU A 80 -6.89 13.82 5.71
C GLU A 80 -5.94 14.39 4.65
N GLU A 81 -5.16 15.42 4.99
CA GLU A 81 -4.21 16.04 4.08
C GLU A 81 -3.05 15.09 3.77
N LEU A 82 -2.57 14.35 4.76
CA LEU A 82 -1.55 13.34 4.60
C LEU A 82 -2.04 12.19 3.72
N GLY A 83 -3.30 11.77 3.88
CA GLY A 83 -3.93 10.76 3.01
C GLY A 83 -3.98 11.20 1.55
N LYS A 84 -4.32 12.46 1.28
CA LYS A 84 -4.28 13.05 -0.07
C LYS A 84 -2.86 13.14 -0.64
N LYS A 85 -1.85 13.46 0.19
CA LYS A 85 -0.43 13.44 -0.22
C LYS A 85 0.02 12.02 -0.58
N PHE A 86 -0.36 11.05 0.24
CA PHE A 86 -0.04 9.64 0.01
C PHE A 86 -0.67 9.13 -1.29
N GLU A 87 -1.92 9.49 -1.59
CA GLU A 87 -2.58 9.12 -2.84
C GLU A 87 -1.82 9.58 -4.10
N LYS A 88 -1.24 10.78 -4.07
CA LYS A 88 -0.41 11.28 -5.19
C LYS A 88 0.78 10.37 -5.46
N ILE A 89 1.36 9.79 -4.41
CA ILE A 89 2.49 8.85 -4.53
C ILE A 89 2.00 7.53 -5.11
N LEU A 90 0.83 7.04 -4.71
CA LEU A 90 0.25 5.83 -5.29
C LEU A 90 0.01 5.96 -6.80
N ARG A 91 -0.37 7.16 -7.25
CA ARG A 91 -0.57 7.49 -8.67
C ARG A 91 0.75 7.70 -9.42
N ALA A 92 1.79 8.17 -8.73
CA ALA A 92 3.13 8.38 -9.29
C ALA A 92 3.97 7.08 -9.31
N PHE A 93 3.64 6.11 -8.46
CA PHE A 93 4.21 4.77 -8.51
C PHE A 93 3.73 4.06 -9.77
N ASP A 94 4.61 3.96 -10.75
CA ASP A 94 4.38 3.05 -11.86
C ASP A 94 4.44 1.62 -11.30
N PHE A 95 3.27 0.95 -11.30
CA PHE A 95 3.15 -0.41 -10.77
C PHE A 95 3.98 -1.44 -11.57
N GLY A 96 4.67 -1.01 -12.64
CA GLY A 96 5.72 -1.71 -13.37
C GLY A 96 7.06 -1.87 -12.64
N GLY A 97 7.26 -1.32 -11.44
CA GLY A 97 8.36 -1.73 -10.54
C GLY A 97 9.58 -0.83 -10.51
N SER A 98 9.44 0.49 -10.63
CA SER A 98 10.52 1.41 -10.26
C SER A 98 9.95 2.70 -9.66
N LEU A 99 10.51 3.11 -8.52
CA LEU A 99 10.41 4.48 -8.02
C LEU A 99 11.02 5.37 -9.11
N ILE A 100 10.23 6.25 -9.70
CA ILE A 100 10.77 7.28 -10.58
C ILE A 100 11.61 8.20 -9.67
N SER A 101 12.92 8.16 -9.89
CA SER A 101 13.93 9.08 -9.34
C SER A 101 13.64 10.54 -9.66
#